data_AF-A0A0S8GSX4-F1
#
_entry.id   AF-A0A0S8GSX4-F1
#
_cell.length_a   1.000
_cell.length_b   1.000
_cell.length_c   1.000
_cell.angle_alpha   90.00
_cell.angle_beta   90.00
_cell.angle_gamma   90.00
#
_symmetry.space_group_name_H-M   'P 1'
#
loop_
_entity.id
_entity.type
_entity.pdbx_description
1 polymer ?
#
loop_
_entity_poly.entity_id
_entity_poly.type
_entity_poly.pdbx_seq_one_letter_code
_entity_poly.pdbx_strand_id
1 'polypeptide(L)'
;MKKLFNQKIDNCKTIRNWIIKTLNARLSIQADWMQAHIINCPRCRQRLSGFNRVALGLSLMKSQAHNRDLLKRANQQAINVLQKSLRQLPQAEKLRRKQPKPQLCKRLGKYSPSLSNAAACLMLLLLIRIGVFSGMEKCQTAGEKAVRQHYVLHLGEELTDDLFMT
;
A
#
# COMPACT_ATOMS: atom_id res chain seq x y z
N MET A 1 26.65 24.76 -27.50
CA MET A 1 25.48 25.25 -26.72
C MET A 1 24.75 24.20 -25.87
N LYS A 2 24.78 22.88 -26.17
CA LYS A 2 24.07 21.86 -25.36
C LYS A 2 24.63 21.64 -23.93
N LYS A 3 25.93 21.86 -23.69
CA LYS A 3 26.56 21.65 -22.37
C LYS A 3 26.09 22.65 -21.30
N LEU A 4 25.83 23.91 -21.68
CA LEU A 4 25.41 24.97 -20.75
C LEU A 4 23.97 24.78 -20.23
N PHE A 5 23.10 24.15 -21.02
CA PHE A 5 21.72 23.86 -20.60
C PHE A 5 21.63 22.71 -19.58
N ASN A 6 22.44 21.66 -19.73
CA ASN A 6 22.46 20.54 -18.79
C ASN A 6 22.99 20.97 -17.41
N GLN A 7 24.02 21.79 -17.37
CA GLN A 7 24.61 22.31 -16.13
C GLN A 7 23.61 23.17 -15.32
N LYS A 8 22.71 23.91 -16.00
CA LYS A 8 21.66 24.69 -15.34
C LYS A 8 20.55 23.83 -14.73
N ILE A 9 20.19 22.72 -15.39
CA ILE A 9 19.14 21.79 -14.93
C ILE A 9 19.60 21.04 -13.68
N ASP A 10 20.86 20.61 -13.64
CA ASP A 10 21.41 19.90 -12.48
C ASP A 10 21.57 20.83 -11.26
N ASN A 11 21.94 22.10 -11.46
CA ASN A 11 21.97 23.08 -10.38
C ASN A 11 20.58 23.36 -9.78
N CYS A 12 19.53 23.42 -10.61
CA CYS A 12 18.15 23.55 -10.11
C CYS A 12 17.70 22.35 -9.26
N LYS A 13 18.09 21.13 -9.65
CA LYS A 13 17.81 19.92 -8.86
C LYS A 13 18.56 19.94 -7.53
N THR A 14 19.83 20.34 -7.54
CA THR A 14 20.66 20.43 -6.33
C THR A 14 20.13 21.48 -5.37
N ILE A 15 19.78 22.68 -5.86
CA ILE A 15 19.17 23.74 -5.05
C ILE A 15 17.82 23.27 -4.48
N ARG A 16 16.98 22.64 -5.30
CA ARG A 16 15.69 22.10 -4.83
C ARG A 16 15.87 21.04 -3.75
N ASN A 17 16.82 20.13 -3.92
CA ASN A 17 17.12 19.09 -2.94
C ASN A 17 17.69 19.70 -1.65
N TRP A 18 18.54 20.72 -1.78
CA TRP A 18 19.06 21.46 -0.63
C TRP A 18 17.93 22.17 0.11
N ILE A 19 17.05 22.89 -0.58
CA ILE A 19 15.87 23.54 0.01
C ILE A 19 14.98 22.51 0.71
N ILE A 20 14.68 21.37 0.08
CA ILE A 20 13.88 20.30 0.68
C ILE A 20 14.57 19.73 1.92
N LYS A 21 15.89 19.50 1.87
CA LYS A 21 16.66 18.97 3.00
C LYS A 21 16.65 19.94 4.17
N THR A 22 16.86 21.24 3.92
CA THR A 22 16.86 22.29 4.95
C THR A 22 15.47 22.52 5.52
N LEU A 23 14.43 22.53 4.69
CA LEU A 23 13.04 22.62 5.12
C LEU A 23 12.63 21.39 5.92
N ASN A 24 13.00 20.19 5.51
CA ASN A 24 12.70 18.97 6.25
C ASN A 24 13.43 18.95 7.60
N ALA A 25 14.69 19.37 7.67
CA ALA A 25 15.43 19.44 8.92
C ALA A 25 14.77 20.39 9.95
N ARG A 26 14.17 21.49 9.48
CA ARG A 26 13.57 22.52 10.36
C ARG A 26 12.07 22.38 10.58
N LEU A 27 11.31 21.85 9.62
CA LEU A 27 9.85 21.88 9.61
C LEU A 27 9.22 20.50 9.42
N SER A 28 10.02 19.45 9.22
CA SER A 28 9.41 18.11 9.16
C SER A 28 8.91 17.71 10.54
N ILE A 29 7.73 17.12 10.55
CA ILE A 29 7.12 16.48 11.72
C ILE A 29 8.02 15.33 12.25
N GLN A 30 8.99 14.87 11.43
CA GLN A 30 9.98 13.85 11.76
C GLN A 30 11.27 14.41 12.38
N ALA A 31 11.43 15.73 12.54
CA ALA A 31 12.63 16.30 13.14
C ALA A 31 12.72 15.95 14.65
N ASP A 32 13.91 15.56 15.11
CA ASP A 32 14.14 15.06 16.47
C ASP A 32 13.72 16.07 17.55
N TRP A 33 14.00 17.37 17.33
CA TRP A 33 13.60 18.44 18.25
C TRP A 33 12.08 18.56 18.38
N MET A 34 11.35 18.32 17.29
CA MET A 34 9.89 18.42 17.25
C MET A 34 9.25 17.21 17.92
N GLN A 35 9.80 16.01 17.72
CA GLN A 35 9.37 14.81 18.45
C GLN A 35 9.59 14.96 19.95
N ALA A 36 10.77 15.42 20.38
CA ALA A 36 11.07 15.71 21.78
C ALA A 36 10.08 16.72 22.38
N HIS A 37 9.70 17.75 21.62
CA HIS A 37 8.70 18.72 22.06
C HIS A 37 7.27 18.14 22.16
N ILE A 38 6.84 17.30 21.21
CA ILE A 38 5.50 16.68 21.21
C ILE A 38 5.33 15.70 22.38
N ILE A 39 6.41 15.01 22.78
CA ILE A 39 6.40 14.14 23.97
C ILE A 39 6.15 14.99 25.22
N ASN A 40 6.78 16.16 25.34
CA ASN A 40 6.72 16.98 26.55
C ASN A 40 5.57 18.00 26.58
N CYS A 41 4.90 18.29 25.46
CA CYS A 41 3.84 19.29 25.39
C CYS A 41 2.46 18.70 25.00
N PRO A 42 1.49 18.60 25.94
CA PRO A 42 0.17 18.01 25.67
C PRO A 42 -0.67 18.85 24.69
N ARG A 43 -0.54 20.18 24.70
CA ARG A 43 -1.23 21.08 23.75
C ARG A 43 -0.81 20.81 22.31
N CYS A 44 0.50 20.64 22.08
CA CYS A 44 1.03 20.36 20.75
C CYS A 44 0.63 18.94 20.29
N ARG A 45 0.64 17.96 21.20
CA ARG A 45 0.15 16.60 20.93
C ARG A 45 -1.32 16.59 20.49
N GLN A 46 -2.19 17.32 21.19
CA GLN A 46 -3.60 17.40 20.84
C GLN A 46 -3.83 18.07 19.48
N ARG A 47 -3.11 19.16 19.18
CA ARG A 47 -3.14 19.80 17.85
C ARG A 47 -2.68 18.85 16.75
N LEU A 48 -1.57 18.14 16.97
CA LEU A 48 -1.03 17.18 16.00
C LEU A 48 -2.00 16.02 15.73
N SER A 49 -2.70 15.54 16.77
CA SER A 49 -3.72 14.49 16.61
C SER A 49 -4.89 14.95 15.72
N GLY A 50 -5.28 16.22 15.81
CA GLY A 50 -6.27 16.82 14.92
C GLY A 50 -5.77 16.89 13.48
N PHE A 51 -4.54 17.34 13.27
CA PHE A 51 -3.92 17.36 11.93
C PHE A 51 -3.79 15.96 11.33
N ASN A 52 -3.38 14.95 12.12
CA ASN A 52 -3.32 13.57 11.67
C ASN A 52 -4.70 13.04 11.27
N ARG A 53 -5.77 13.37 12.01
CA ARG A 53 -7.15 12.99 11.62
C ARG A 53 -7.56 13.62 10.30
N VAL A 54 -7.22 14.88 10.06
CA VAL A 54 -7.50 15.55 8.78
C VAL A 54 -6.66 14.96 7.65
N ALA A 55 -5.37 14.68 7.89
CA ALA A 55 -4.49 14.06 6.91
C ALA A 55 -4.92 12.63 6.56
N LEU A 56 -5.35 11.85 7.55
CA LEU A 56 -5.94 10.53 7.37
C LEU A 56 -7.27 10.63 6.62
N GLY A 57 -8.15 11.57 6.98
CA GLY A 57 -9.40 11.83 6.26
C GLY A 57 -9.16 12.20 4.79
N LEU A 58 -8.18 13.05 4.52
CA LEU A 58 -7.77 13.43 3.16
C LEU A 58 -7.17 12.23 2.40
N SER A 59 -6.41 11.38 3.08
CA SER A 59 -5.83 10.16 2.50
C SER A 59 -6.88 9.11 2.18
N LEU A 60 -7.87 8.95 3.07
CA LEU A 60 -9.03 8.08 2.87
C LEU A 60 -9.89 8.59 1.71
N MET A 61 -10.15 9.90 1.65
CA MET A 61 -10.80 10.51 0.49
C MET A 61 -10.01 10.20 -0.78
N LYS A 62 -8.69 10.40 -0.80
CA LYS A 62 -7.83 10.11 -1.97
C LYS A 62 -7.86 8.63 -2.38
N SER A 63 -8.05 7.70 -1.44
CA SER A 63 -8.17 6.27 -1.72
C SER A 63 -9.55 5.85 -2.24
N GLN A 64 -10.60 6.63 -1.99
CA GLN A 64 -11.92 6.33 -2.50
C GLN A 64 -11.97 6.52 -4.02
N ALA A 65 -12.78 5.70 -4.69
CA ALA A 65 -13.04 5.86 -6.13
C ALA A 65 -13.83 7.15 -6.37
N HIS A 66 -13.11 8.26 -6.54
CA HIS A 66 -13.72 9.54 -6.84
C HIS A 66 -14.55 9.48 -8.12
N ASN A 67 -15.70 10.17 -8.09
CA ASN A 67 -16.55 10.34 -9.27
C ASN A 67 -15.69 10.88 -10.42
N ARG A 68 -15.84 10.32 -11.62
CA ARG A 68 -15.06 10.64 -12.82
C ARG A 68 -15.07 12.14 -13.15
N ASP A 69 -16.07 12.87 -12.66
CA ASP A 69 -16.21 14.31 -12.82
C ASP A 69 -15.43 15.17 -11.81
N LEU A 70 -14.69 14.56 -10.87
CA LEU A 70 -13.94 15.32 -9.86
C LEU A 70 -12.85 16.20 -10.49
N LEU A 71 -12.10 15.67 -11.46
CA LEU A 71 -11.10 16.46 -12.19
C LEU A 71 -11.75 17.61 -12.98
N LYS A 72 -12.90 17.34 -13.60
CA LYS A 72 -13.68 18.34 -14.35
C LYS A 72 -14.14 19.47 -13.43
N ARG A 73 -14.69 19.14 -12.26
CA ARG A 73 -15.14 20.11 -11.25
C ARG A 73 -13.98 20.91 -10.67
N ALA A 74 -12.85 20.26 -10.35
CA ALA A 74 -11.66 20.94 -9.87
C ALA A 74 -11.11 21.93 -10.91
N ASN A 75 -11.01 21.52 -12.18
CA ASN A 75 -10.60 22.40 -13.28
C ASN A 75 -11.57 23.58 -13.45
N GLN A 76 -12.88 23.33 -13.37
CA GLN A 76 -13.88 24.40 -13.46
C GLN A 76 -13.70 25.44 -12.35
N GLN A 77 -13.50 25.00 -11.10
CA GLN A 77 -13.29 25.91 -9.99
C GLN A 77 -11.98 26.68 -10.11
N ALA A 78 -10.88 26.02 -10.51
CA ALA A 78 -9.61 26.68 -10.76
C ALA A 78 -9.71 27.75 -11.86
N ILE A 79 -10.44 27.47 -12.94
CA ILE A 79 -10.67 28.43 -14.03
C ILE A 79 -11.53 29.61 -13.56
N ASN A 80 -12.52 29.39 -12.69
CA ASN A 80 -13.39 30.45 -12.19
C ASN A 80 -12.65 31.51 -11.36
N VAL A 81 -11.52 31.15 -10.74
CA VAL A 81 -10.65 32.08 -9.97
C VAL A 81 -9.78 32.94 -10.90
N LEU A 82 -9.62 32.56 -12.17
CA LEU A 82 -8.80 33.31 -13.13
C LEU A 82 -9.51 34.58 -13.65
N GLN A 83 -8.72 35.56 -14.05
CA GLN A 83 -9.22 36.75 -14.74
C GLN A 83 -9.99 36.39 -16.03
N LYS A 84 -10.93 37.25 -16.44
CA LYS A 84 -11.85 36.99 -17.56
C LYS A 84 -11.12 36.65 -18.87
N SER A 85 -10.01 37.34 -19.16
CA SER A 85 -9.16 37.09 -20.34
C SER A 85 -8.61 35.67 -20.38
N LEU A 86 -8.14 35.16 -19.23
CA LEU A 86 -7.59 33.82 -19.09
C LEU A 86 -8.68 32.73 -19.16
N ARG A 87 -9.91 33.06 -18.73
CA ARG A 87 -11.07 32.15 -18.78
C ARG A 87 -11.57 31.87 -20.19
N GLN A 88 -11.35 32.80 -21.12
CA GLN A 88 -11.82 32.71 -22.51
C GLN A 88 -10.80 32.07 -23.45
N LEU A 89 -9.60 31.77 -22.96
CA LEU A 89 -8.57 31.09 -23.76
C LEU A 89 -9.04 29.68 -24.18
N PRO A 90 -8.68 29.22 -25.39
CA PRO A 90 -9.00 27.87 -25.85
C PRO A 90 -8.36 26.78 -24.97
N GLN A 91 -7.29 27.12 -24.24
CA GLN A 91 -6.64 26.24 -23.28
C GLN A 91 -7.52 26.00 -22.04
N ALA A 92 -8.23 27.03 -21.55
CA ALA A 92 -9.18 26.89 -20.45
C ALA A 92 -10.36 26.00 -20.86
N GLU A 93 -10.86 26.13 -22.09
CA GLU A 93 -11.93 25.28 -22.61
C GLU A 93 -11.49 23.81 -22.75
N LYS A 94 -10.25 23.56 -23.19
CA LYS A 94 -9.66 22.21 -23.19
C LYS A 94 -9.60 21.61 -21.78
N LEU A 95 -9.27 22.41 -20.76
CA LEU A 95 -9.24 21.97 -19.37
C LEU A 95 -10.63 21.68 -18.79
N ARG A 96 -11.66 22.43 -19.19
CA ARG A 96 -13.07 22.19 -18.82
C ARG A 96 -13.61 20.87 -19.34
N ARG A 97 -13.15 20.43 -20.51
CA ARG A 97 -13.60 19.18 -21.15
C ARG A 97 -12.76 17.97 -20.79
N LYS A 98 -11.59 18.17 -20.18
CA LYS A 98 -10.65 17.09 -19.86
C LYS A 98 -11.20 16.20 -18.75
N GLN A 99 -11.66 15.01 -19.13
CA GLN A 99 -11.99 13.94 -18.18
C GLN A 99 -10.75 13.05 -17.91
N PRO A 100 -10.66 12.44 -16.72
CA PRO A 100 -9.64 11.46 -16.45
C PRO A 100 -9.85 10.25 -17.38
N LYS A 101 -8.84 9.93 -18.19
CA LYS A 101 -8.86 8.69 -18.99
C LYS A 101 -9.03 7.51 -18.03
N PRO A 102 -9.97 6.58 -18.27
CA PRO A 102 -10.09 5.39 -17.43
C PRO A 102 -8.76 4.62 -17.52
N GLN A 103 -8.06 4.48 -16.40
CA GLN A 103 -6.87 3.65 -16.32
C GLN A 103 -7.29 2.22 -16.65
N LEU A 104 -6.75 1.66 -17.75
CA LEU A 104 -7.06 0.33 -18.27
C LEU A 104 -6.97 -0.76 -17.18
N CYS A 105 -6.08 -0.59 -16.20
CA CYS A 105 -5.93 -1.49 -15.06
C CYS A 105 -7.21 -1.64 -14.19
N LYS A 106 -8.06 -0.60 -14.08
CA LYS A 106 -9.35 -0.73 -13.36
C LYS A 106 -10.40 -1.51 -14.16
N ARG A 107 -10.24 -1.66 -15.47
CA ARG A 107 -11.13 -2.47 -16.32
C ARG A 107 -10.83 -3.96 -16.16
N LEU A 108 -9.55 -4.31 -16.01
CA LEU A 108 -9.09 -5.68 -15.72
C LEU A 108 -9.48 -6.16 -14.31
N GLY A 109 -9.55 -5.25 -13.33
CA GLY A 109 -9.98 -5.58 -11.96
C GLY A 109 -11.40 -6.17 -11.85
N LYS A 110 -12.27 -5.96 -12.85
CA LYS A 110 -13.61 -6.57 -12.88
C LYS A 110 -13.59 -8.09 -13.09
N TYR A 111 -12.52 -8.62 -13.69
CA TYR A 111 -12.36 -10.05 -13.95
C TYR A 111 -11.53 -10.76 -12.87
N SER A 112 -10.91 -9.99 -11.97
CA SER A 112 -10.07 -10.50 -10.88
C SER A 112 -10.74 -11.55 -9.99
N PRO A 113 -12.00 -11.37 -9.51
CA PRO A 113 -12.61 -12.37 -8.61
C PRO A 113 -12.98 -13.68 -9.33
N SER A 114 -13.26 -13.63 -10.64
CA SER A 114 -13.54 -14.83 -11.43
C SER A 114 -12.26 -15.64 -11.68
N LEU A 115 -11.16 -14.94 -11.96
CA LEU A 115 -9.84 -15.56 -12.14
C LEU A 115 -9.29 -16.15 -10.84
N SER A 116 -9.51 -15.52 -9.69
CA SER A 116 -9.05 -16.06 -8.39
C SER A 116 -9.75 -17.35 -8.01
N ASN A 117 -11.06 -17.45 -8.24
CA ASN A 117 -11.82 -18.65 -7.94
C ASN A 117 -11.43 -19.81 -8.87
N ALA A 118 -11.21 -19.53 -10.15
CA ALA A 118 -10.71 -20.53 -11.10
C ALA A 118 -9.30 -21.00 -10.75
N ALA A 119 -8.40 -20.08 -10.36
CA ALA A 119 -7.05 -20.41 -9.93
C ALA A 119 -7.02 -21.25 -8.64
N ALA A 120 -7.88 -20.94 -7.67
CA ALA A 120 -8.02 -21.74 -6.45
C ALA A 120 -8.49 -23.16 -6.77
N CYS A 121 -9.47 -23.31 -7.68
CA CYS A 121 -9.97 -24.62 -8.10
C CYS A 121 -8.89 -25.43 -8.85
N LEU A 122 -8.13 -24.80 -9.75
CA LEU A 122 -6.99 -25.41 -10.42
C LEU A 122 -5.90 -25.86 -9.44
N MET A 123 -5.57 -25.03 -8.44
CA MET A 123 -4.61 -25.40 -7.40
C MET A 123 -5.10 -26.60 -6.59
N LEU A 124 -6.39 -26.67 -6.25
CA LEU A 124 -6.97 -27.81 -5.55
C LEU A 124 -6.86 -29.09 -6.39
N LEU A 125 -7.19 -29.02 -7.68
CA LEU A 125 -7.07 -30.14 -8.61
C LEU A 125 -5.62 -30.59 -8.79
N LEU A 126 -4.67 -29.66 -8.83
CA LEU A 126 -3.25 -29.98 -8.89
C LEU A 126 -2.77 -30.65 -7.60
N LEU A 127 -3.18 -30.17 -6.43
CA LEU A 127 -2.85 -30.80 -5.14
C LEU A 127 -3.40 -32.23 -5.02
N ILE A 128 -4.62 -32.45 -5.51
CA ILE A 128 -5.23 -33.78 -5.59
C ILE A 128 -4.43 -34.67 -6.56
N ARG A 129 -4.10 -34.17 -7.76
CA ARG A 129 -3.44 -34.94 -8.80
C ARG A 129 -1.97 -35.25 -8.50
N ILE A 130 -1.29 -34.38 -7.76
CA ILE A 130 0.09 -34.59 -7.27
C ILE A 130 0.10 -35.55 -6.07
N GLY A 131 -1.06 -35.88 -5.49
CA GLY A 131 -1.15 -36.84 -4.39
C GLY A 131 -0.51 -36.34 -3.09
N VAL A 132 -0.40 -35.02 -2.92
CA VAL A 132 0.22 -34.38 -1.74
C VAL A 132 -0.48 -34.84 -0.46
N PHE A 133 -1.79 -35.04 -0.51
CA PHE A 133 -2.57 -35.56 0.62
C PHE A 133 -2.15 -36.99 1.00
N SER A 134 -1.92 -37.88 0.03
CA SER A 134 -1.42 -39.24 0.29
C SER A 134 0.04 -39.26 0.76
N GLY A 135 0.86 -38.29 0.34
CA GLY A 135 2.21 -38.10 0.88
C GLY A 135 2.20 -37.61 2.32
N MET A 136 1.29 -36.68 2.64
CA MET A 136 1.14 -36.11 3.99
C MET A 136 0.66 -37.15 5.00
N GLU A 137 -0.30 -38.00 4.62
CA GLU A 137 -0.79 -39.11 5.44
C GLU A 137 0.30 -40.16 5.71
N LYS A 138 1.13 -40.46 4.70
CA LYS A 138 2.30 -41.34 4.85
C LYS A 138 3.38 -40.73 5.74
N CYS A 139 3.65 -39.43 5.61
CA CYS A 139 4.60 -38.73 6.48
C CYS A 139 4.09 -38.62 7.93
N GLN A 140 2.78 -38.41 8.11
CA GLN A 140 2.16 -38.35 9.44
C GLN A 140 2.24 -39.71 10.14
N THR A 141 1.84 -40.78 9.46
CA THR A 141 1.91 -42.15 10.02
C THR A 141 3.34 -42.62 10.24
N ALA A 142 4.29 -42.26 9.37
CA ALA A 142 5.71 -42.54 9.57
C ALA A 142 6.30 -41.72 10.73
N GLY A 143 5.92 -40.45 10.86
CA GLY A 143 6.33 -39.59 11.97
C GLY A 143 5.81 -40.08 13.31
N GLU A 144 4.52 -40.46 13.38
CA GLU A 144 3.93 -41.00 14.60
C GLU A 144 4.62 -42.30 15.03
N LYS A 145 4.93 -43.19 14.09
CA LYS A 145 5.69 -44.42 14.37
C LYS A 145 7.11 -44.12 14.87
N ALA A 146 7.82 -43.18 14.27
CA ALA A 146 9.17 -42.81 14.69
C ALA A 146 9.18 -42.18 16.10
N VAL A 147 8.18 -41.35 16.41
CA VAL A 147 8.02 -40.73 17.73
C VAL A 147 7.65 -41.79 18.78
N ARG A 148 6.70 -42.69 18.50
CA ARG A 148 6.38 -43.81 19.39
C ARG A 148 7.60 -44.67 19.68
N GLN A 149 8.37 -45.05 18.66
CA GLN A 149 9.60 -45.82 18.85
C GLN A 149 10.62 -45.10 19.72
N HIS A 150 10.78 -43.78 19.55
CA HIS A 150 11.67 -42.99 20.40
C HIS A 150 11.24 -43.02 21.87
N TYR A 151 9.93 -42.90 22.15
CA TYR A 151 9.40 -42.92 23.51
C TYR A 151 9.42 -44.32 24.13
N VAL A 152 9.09 -45.39 23.39
CA VAL A 152 9.21 -46.78 23.86
C VAL A 152 10.65 -47.08 24.32
N LEU A 153 11.64 -46.59 23.57
CA LEU A 153 13.06 -46.76 23.91
C LEU A 153 13.50 -45.99 25.17
N HIS A 154 12.81 -44.91 25.55
CA HIS A 154 13.24 -44.04 26.67
C HIS A 154 12.34 -44.12 27.91
N LEU A 155 11.07 -44.51 27.77
CA LEU A 155 10.06 -44.50 28.84
C LEU A 155 9.44 -45.87 29.13
N GLY A 156 9.72 -46.89 28.29
CA GLY A 156 9.07 -48.19 28.37
C GLY A 156 7.71 -48.24 27.65
N GLU A 157 7.29 -49.44 27.30
CA GLU A 157 6.13 -49.71 26.44
C GLU A 157 4.80 -49.29 27.10
N GLU A 158 4.62 -49.60 28.39
CA GLU A 158 3.38 -49.29 29.13
C GLU A 158 3.05 -47.79 29.22
N LEU A 159 4.05 -46.93 29.48
CA LEU A 159 3.81 -45.48 29.60
C LEU A 159 3.58 -44.81 28.24
N THR A 160 4.10 -45.39 27.17
CA THR A 160 3.99 -44.82 25.83
C THR A 160 2.58 -45.06 25.27
N ASP A 161 1.99 -46.24 25.53
CA ASP A 161 0.63 -46.53 25.06
C ASP A 161 -0.43 -45.65 25.73
N ASP A 162 -0.32 -45.35 27.03
CA ASP A 162 -1.22 -44.41 27.71
C ASP A 162 -1.15 -42.97 27.12
N LEU A 163 0.02 -42.55 26.64
CA LEU A 163 0.25 -41.20 26.09
C LEU A 163 -0.38 -41.00 24.69
N PHE A 164 -0.56 -42.07 23.92
CA PHE A 164 -1.07 -42.03 22.54
C PHE A 164 -2.48 -42.66 22.37
N MET A 165 -3.13 -43.07 23.47
CA MET A 165 -4.50 -43.60 23.50
C MET A 165 -5.56 -42.57 23.93
N THR A 166 -5.15 -41.32 24.22
CA THR A 166 -6.03 -40.17 24.48
C THR A 166 -6.23 -39.30 23.24
#